data_AF-A0A9X5BHB8-F1
#
_entry.id   AF-A0A9X5BHB8-F1
#
_cell.length_a   1.000
_cell.length_b   1.000
_cell.length_c   1.000
_cell.angle_alpha   90.00
_cell.angle_beta   90.00
_cell.angle_gamma   90.00
#
_symmetry.space_group_name_H-M   'P 1'
#
loop_
_entity.id
_entity.type
_entity.pdbx_description
1 polymer ?
#
loop_
_entity_poly.entity_id
_entity_poly.type
_entity_poly.pdbx_seq_one_letter_code
_entity_poly.pdbx_strand_id
1 'polypeptide(L)'
;MELLFKMNLNNAVERVLHVPGNYAGGILEMTLVIDCALPSDYVSNMAADVAACLRSHSEVFRNVRLNLLYWKSDADMENRVIPISFLQVGSCFEDYVMTAEEKSLDALTARLKIYHARSKLILVLGEEKLLVRDKDEVQKNMKPFLGKKSLFLCRNDSEMKWRRGIELKLT
;
A
#
# COMPACT_ATOMS: atom_id res chain seq x y z
N MET A 1 -18.58 6.21 -8.68
CA MET A 1 -17.32 5.45 -8.49
C MET A 1 -16.38 6.21 -7.53
N GLU A 2 -16.12 7.49 -7.78
CA GLU A 2 -15.23 8.33 -6.96
C GLU A 2 -15.64 8.45 -5.48
N LEU A 3 -16.93 8.64 -5.17
CA LEU A 3 -17.41 8.78 -3.79
C LEU A 3 -17.22 7.50 -2.95
N LEU A 4 -17.50 6.33 -3.54
CA LEU A 4 -17.34 5.03 -2.88
C LEU A 4 -15.87 4.75 -2.57
N PHE A 5 -14.98 4.99 -3.53
CA PHE A 5 -13.55 4.88 -3.34
C PHE A 5 -13.06 5.77 -2.19
N LYS A 6 -13.42 7.06 -2.21
CA LYS A 6 -13.02 8.02 -1.16
C LYS A 6 -13.48 7.57 0.23
N MET A 7 -14.75 7.20 0.35
CA MET A 7 -15.32 6.73 1.61
C MET A 7 -14.61 5.47 2.12
N ASN A 8 -14.36 4.49 1.24
CA ASN A 8 -13.71 3.24 1.61
C ASN A 8 -12.25 3.43 2.03
N LEU A 9 -11.49 4.26 1.29
CA LEU A 9 -10.11 4.58 1.62
C LEU A 9 -10.03 5.32 2.96
N ASN A 10 -10.81 6.39 3.13
CA ASN A 10 -10.81 7.19 4.37
C ASN A 10 -11.16 6.31 5.58
N ASN A 11 -12.25 5.54 5.49
CA ASN A 11 -12.66 4.64 6.58
C ASN A 11 -11.58 3.60 6.91
N ALA A 12 -10.91 3.05 5.90
CA ALA A 12 -9.87 2.05 6.13
C ALA A 12 -8.62 2.65 6.77
N VAL A 13 -8.21 3.83 6.32
CA VAL A 13 -7.05 4.56 6.84
C VAL A 13 -7.28 5.04 8.27
N GLU A 14 -8.47 5.56 8.57
CA GLU A 14 -8.84 5.94 9.93
C GLU A 14 -8.75 4.77 10.90
N ARG A 15 -9.26 3.60 10.51
CA ARG A 15 -9.14 2.36 11.30
C ARG A 15 -7.69 1.96 11.56
N VAL A 16 -6.76 2.26 10.65
CA VAL A 16 -5.33 1.95 10.81
C VAL A 16 -4.65 2.96 11.72
N LEU A 17 -4.83 4.26 11.48
CA LEU A 17 -4.14 5.31 12.23
C LEU A 17 -4.58 5.33 13.70
N HIS A 18 -5.85 5.02 13.98
CA HIS A 18 -6.42 4.97 15.33
C HIS A 18 -6.19 3.66 16.08
N VAL A 19 -5.45 2.70 15.52
CA VAL A 19 -5.03 1.50 16.29
C VAL A 19 -4.22 1.97 17.52
N PRO A 20 -4.57 1.54 18.75
CA PRO A 20 -3.83 1.93 19.95
C PRO A 20 -2.32 1.66 19.80
N GLY A 21 -1.52 2.70 20.05
CA GLY A 21 -0.06 2.65 19.92
C GLY A 21 0.49 2.79 18.49
N ASN A 22 -0.34 3.11 17.48
CA ASN A 22 0.14 3.31 16.11
C ASN A 22 0.65 4.73 15.83
N TYR A 23 -0.25 5.67 15.45
CA TYR A 23 0.09 7.05 15.18
C TYR A 23 -0.27 7.94 16.37
N ALA A 24 0.69 8.71 16.86
CA ALA A 24 0.56 9.54 18.06
C ALA A 24 0.90 11.03 17.79
N GLY A 25 0.85 11.45 16.52
CA GLY A 25 1.27 12.78 16.07
C GLY A 25 2.67 12.81 15.45
N GLY A 26 3.06 13.98 14.95
CA GLY A 26 4.33 14.20 14.24
C GLY A 26 4.23 13.99 12.72
N ILE A 27 5.37 13.86 12.04
CA ILE A 27 5.41 13.57 10.61
C ILE A 27 4.98 12.12 10.41
N LEU A 28 3.90 11.90 9.65
CA LEU A 28 3.43 10.57 9.33
C LEU A 28 4.40 9.90 8.34
N GLU A 29 4.96 8.75 8.73
CA GLU A 29 5.68 7.88 7.83
C GLU A 29 4.72 6.81 7.28
N MET A 30 4.67 6.69 5.95
CA MET A 30 3.81 5.72 5.27
C MET A 30 4.54 5.05 4.11
N THR A 31 3.99 3.92 3.64
CA THR A 31 4.45 3.22 2.44
C THR A 31 3.31 3.06 1.46
N LEU A 32 3.56 3.34 0.18
CA LEU A 32 2.75 2.88 -0.94
C LEU A 32 3.55 1.81 -1.68
N VAL A 33 3.02 0.59 -1.69
CA VAL A 33 3.57 -0.53 -2.46
C VAL A 33 2.81 -0.61 -3.79
N ILE A 34 3.56 -0.71 -4.88
CA ILE A 34 3.05 -0.92 -6.24
C ILE A 34 3.51 -2.29 -6.71
N ASP A 35 2.57 -3.18 -6.97
CA ASP A 35 2.82 -4.39 -7.74
C ASP A 35 3.16 -4.01 -9.19
N CYS A 36 4.40 -4.27 -9.61
CA CYS A 36 4.86 -3.91 -10.95
C CYS A 36 4.25 -4.76 -12.09
N ALA A 37 3.36 -5.72 -11.79
CA ALA A 37 2.54 -6.36 -12.82
C ALA A 37 1.35 -5.49 -13.26
N LEU A 38 1.02 -4.45 -12.48
CA LEU A 38 -0.10 -3.56 -12.77
C LEU A 38 0.17 -2.69 -14.03
N PRO A 39 -0.85 -2.38 -14.83
CA PRO A 39 -0.74 -1.44 -15.94
C PRO A 39 -0.31 -0.04 -15.48
N SER A 40 0.59 0.60 -16.23
CA SER A 40 1.14 1.91 -15.88
C SER A 40 0.07 3.00 -15.74
N ASP A 41 -0.96 2.99 -16.59
CA ASP A 41 -2.09 3.90 -16.53
C ASP A 41 -2.92 3.71 -15.26
N TYR A 42 -3.18 2.45 -14.88
CA TYR A 42 -3.84 2.12 -13.61
C TYR A 42 -3.03 2.62 -12.41
N VAL A 43 -1.72 2.36 -12.39
CA VAL A 43 -0.82 2.78 -11.30
C VAL A 43 -0.84 4.30 -11.14
N SER A 44 -0.61 5.04 -12.23
CA SER A 44 -0.56 6.50 -12.20
C SER A 44 -1.90 7.10 -11.74
N ASN A 45 -3.02 6.65 -12.31
CA ASN A 45 -4.33 7.18 -11.98
C ASN A 45 -4.74 6.84 -10.54
N MET A 46 -4.59 5.58 -10.11
CA MET A 46 -4.98 5.14 -8.78
C MET A 46 -4.11 5.79 -7.70
N ALA A 47 -2.80 5.90 -7.91
CA ALA A 47 -1.91 6.57 -6.96
C ALA A 47 -2.24 8.06 -6.82
N ALA A 48 -2.59 8.74 -7.93
CA ALA A 48 -3.06 10.11 -7.90
C ALA A 48 -4.36 10.27 -7.12
N ASP A 49 -5.34 9.38 -7.34
CA ASP A 49 -6.62 9.36 -6.62
C ASP A 49 -6.44 9.11 -5.12
N VAL A 50 -5.58 8.14 -4.75
CA VAL A 50 -5.21 7.88 -3.34
C VAL A 50 -4.63 9.14 -2.71
N ALA A 51 -3.63 9.76 -3.35
CA ALA A 51 -2.97 10.94 -2.80
C ALA A 51 -3.94 12.13 -2.67
N ALA A 52 -4.81 12.35 -3.65
CA ALA A 52 -5.84 13.40 -3.61
C ALA A 52 -6.82 13.17 -2.46
N CYS A 53 -7.33 11.95 -2.32
CA CYS A 53 -8.27 11.57 -1.27
C CYS A 53 -7.66 11.80 0.12
N LEU A 54 -6.46 11.25 0.38
CA LEU A 54 -5.80 11.36 1.67
C LEU A 54 -5.52 12.82 2.06
N ARG A 55 -4.98 13.61 1.12
CA ARG A 55 -4.69 15.04 1.35
C ARG A 55 -5.93 15.88 1.60
N SER A 56 -7.06 15.54 0.98
CA SER A 56 -8.34 16.22 1.23
C SER A 56 -8.98 15.80 2.56
N HIS A 57 -8.70 14.58 3.03
CA HIS A 57 -9.32 14.01 4.21
C HIS A 57 -8.71 14.53 5.52
N SER A 58 -7.38 14.66 5.59
CA SER A 58 -6.71 15.14 6.81
C SER A 58 -5.39 15.85 6.52
N GLU A 59 -5.10 16.90 7.31
CA GLU A 59 -3.85 17.67 7.20
C GLU A 59 -2.60 16.82 7.49
N VAL A 60 -2.75 15.72 8.25
CA VAL A 60 -1.69 14.75 8.52
C VAL A 60 -1.06 14.23 7.22
N PHE A 61 -1.84 14.12 6.14
CA PHE A 61 -1.36 13.64 4.84
C PHE A 61 -0.69 14.71 3.98
N ARG A 62 -0.68 15.98 4.39
CA ARG A 62 -0.04 17.05 3.59
C ARG A 62 1.48 17.04 3.69
N ASN A 63 2.02 16.55 4.82
CA ASN A 63 3.46 16.48 5.06
C ASN A 63 3.83 15.09 5.60
N VAL A 64 3.84 14.11 4.69
CA VAL A 64 4.20 12.71 5.01
C VAL A 64 5.59 12.38 4.49
N ARG A 65 6.27 11.48 5.19
CA ARG A 65 7.39 10.73 4.63
C ARG A 65 6.84 9.50 3.91
N LEU A 66 6.65 9.61 2.60
CA LEU A 66 6.12 8.53 1.79
C LEU A 66 7.27 7.70 1.20
N ASN A 67 7.29 6.42 1.55
CA ASN A 67 8.08 5.39 0.88
C ASN A 67 7.25 4.85 -0.30
N LEU A 68 7.74 4.98 -1.52
CA LEU A 68 7.21 4.31 -2.71
C LEU A 68 8.04 3.04 -2.93
N LEU A 69 7.41 1.88 -2.75
CA LEU A 69 8.03 0.57 -2.92
C LEU A 69 7.51 -0.08 -4.20
N TYR A 70 8.39 -0.30 -5.16
CA TYR A 70 8.11 -1.12 -6.33
C TYR A 70 8.38 -2.59 -6.01
N TRP A 71 7.35 -3.41 -6.19
CA TRP A 71 7.40 -4.85 -6.00
C TRP A 71 7.50 -5.52 -7.36
N LYS A 72 8.75 -5.72 -7.83
CA LYS A 72 9.06 -6.24 -9.16
C LYS A 72 9.16 -7.76 -9.16
N SER A 73 9.90 -8.31 -8.20
CA SER A 73 9.99 -9.75 -7.94
C SER A 73 10.23 -10.04 -6.45
N ASP A 74 10.37 -11.31 -6.07
CA ASP A 74 10.77 -11.67 -4.70
C ASP A 74 12.19 -11.17 -4.36
N ALA A 75 13.08 -11.15 -5.36
CA ALA A 75 14.46 -10.72 -5.20
C ALA A 75 14.64 -9.20 -5.35
N ASP A 76 13.86 -8.57 -6.24
CA ASP A 76 13.96 -7.14 -6.53
C ASP A 76 12.74 -6.36 -6.03
N MET A 77 12.99 -5.57 -4.98
CA MET A 77 12.05 -4.58 -4.46
C MET A 77 12.77 -3.24 -4.28
N GLU A 78 12.34 -2.23 -5.01
CA GLU A 78 13.02 -0.94 -5.05
C GLU A 78 12.23 0.10 -4.23
N ASN A 79 12.88 0.68 -3.23
CA ASN A 79 12.27 1.70 -2.38
C ASN A 79 12.82 3.10 -2.68
N ARG A 80 11.93 4.08 -2.80
CA ARG A 80 12.27 5.51 -2.94
C ARG A 80 11.44 6.33 -1.96
N VAL A 81 12.04 7.35 -1.36
CA VAL A 81 11.29 8.31 -0.54
C VAL A 81 10.92 9.50 -1.41
N ILE A 82 9.62 9.78 -1.55
CA ILE A 82 9.11 10.85 -2.40
C ILE A 82 8.08 11.72 -1.65
N PRO A 83 7.86 12.98 -2.05
CA PRO A 83 6.70 13.74 -1.58
C PRO A 83 5.40 13.10 -2.07
N ILE A 84 4.36 13.06 -1.24
CA ILE A 84 3.04 12.54 -1.65
C ILE A 84 2.41 13.31 -2.82
N SER A 85 2.76 14.59 -2.99
CA SER A 85 2.32 15.39 -4.14
C SER A 85 2.81 14.84 -5.48
N PHE A 86 3.93 14.10 -5.50
CA PHE A 86 4.49 13.52 -6.72
C PHE A 86 3.59 12.40 -7.26
N LEU A 87 2.85 11.71 -6.39
CA LEU A 87 1.84 10.74 -6.81
C LEU A 87 0.71 11.40 -7.63
N GLN A 88 0.31 12.62 -7.27
CA GLN A 88 -0.80 13.31 -7.96
C GLN A 88 -0.41 13.83 -9.34
N VAL A 89 0.83 14.29 -9.51
CA VAL A 89 1.33 14.77 -10.80
C VAL A 89 1.81 13.63 -11.70
N GLY A 90 2.06 12.44 -11.13
CA GLY A 90 2.45 11.24 -11.87
C GLY A 90 3.95 11.13 -12.21
N SER A 91 4.74 12.20 -12.06
CA SER A 91 6.16 12.22 -12.47
C SER A 91 7.03 11.18 -11.79
N CYS A 92 6.67 10.69 -10.60
CA CYS A 92 7.40 9.59 -9.94
C CYS A 92 7.30 8.23 -10.66
N PHE A 93 6.39 8.12 -11.64
CA PHE A 93 6.15 6.93 -12.46
C PHE A 93 6.73 7.02 -13.88
N GLU A 94 7.49 8.07 -14.22
CA GLU A 94 8.07 8.22 -15.58
C GLU A 94 8.93 7.01 -15.99
N ASP A 95 9.73 6.48 -15.05
CA ASP A 95 10.57 5.29 -15.26
C ASP A 95 9.88 3.97 -14.84
N TYR A 96 8.56 3.98 -14.62
CA TYR A 96 7.85 2.76 -14.24
C TYR A 96 7.82 1.76 -15.39
N VAL A 97 8.35 0.56 -15.12
CA VAL A 97 8.36 -0.55 -16.08
C VAL A 97 7.52 -1.68 -15.50
N MET A 98 6.59 -2.17 -16.31
CA MET A 98 5.82 -3.37 -15.97
C MET A 98 6.72 -4.60 -15.99
N THR A 99 6.56 -5.47 -15.00
CA THR A 99 7.31 -6.72 -14.86
C THR A 99 6.35 -7.88 -14.68
N ALA A 100 6.54 -8.95 -15.44
CA ALA A 100 5.78 -10.20 -15.33
C ALA A 100 6.49 -11.25 -14.46
N GLU A 101 7.53 -10.87 -13.71
CA GLU A 101 8.22 -11.78 -12.81
C GLU A 101 7.29 -12.28 -11.70
N GLU A 102 7.40 -13.57 -11.41
CA GLU A 102 6.63 -14.19 -10.34
C GLU A 102 7.10 -13.64 -8.99
N LYS A 103 6.12 -13.31 -8.14
CA LYS A 103 6.35 -12.75 -6.83
C LYS A 103 5.25 -13.13 -5.87
N SER A 104 5.62 -13.29 -4.61
CA SER A 104 4.81 -13.88 -3.56
C SER A 104 4.52 -12.87 -2.45
N LEU A 105 3.32 -12.96 -1.88
CA LEU A 105 2.92 -12.16 -0.72
C LEU A 105 3.82 -12.48 0.49
N ASP A 106 4.38 -13.69 0.54
CA ASP A 106 5.39 -14.16 1.47
C ASP A 106 6.59 -13.23 1.50
N ALA A 107 7.26 -13.06 0.36
CA ALA A 107 8.43 -12.21 0.23
C ALA A 107 8.09 -10.74 0.51
N LEU A 108 6.95 -10.25 0.01
CA LEU A 108 6.52 -8.88 0.28
C LEU A 108 6.33 -8.63 1.78
N THR A 109 5.61 -9.52 2.47
CA THR A 109 5.34 -9.35 3.91
C THR A 109 6.60 -9.49 4.76
N ALA A 110 7.52 -10.39 4.37
CA ALA A 110 8.84 -10.48 4.99
C ALA A 110 9.63 -9.18 4.84
N ARG A 111 9.67 -8.61 3.63
CA ARG A 111 10.35 -7.33 3.36
C ARG A 111 9.72 -6.17 4.14
N LEU A 112 8.40 -6.03 4.09
CA LEU A 112 7.67 -4.95 4.78
C LEU A 112 7.88 -5.02 6.30
N LYS A 113 7.88 -6.23 6.87
CA LYS A 113 8.13 -6.43 8.31
C LYS A 113 9.51 -5.97 8.75
N ILE A 114 10.53 -6.12 7.91
CA ILE A 114 11.91 -5.75 8.26
C ILE A 114 12.16 -4.27 7.99
N TYR A 115 11.80 -3.78 6.80
CA TYR A 115 12.25 -2.46 6.32
C TYR A 115 11.20 -1.36 6.47
N HIS A 116 9.93 -1.71 6.59
CA HIS A 116 8.81 -0.75 6.66
C HIS A 116 8.01 -0.83 7.96
N ALA A 117 8.55 -1.47 9.02
CA ALA A 117 7.88 -1.59 10.31
C ALA A 117 7.51 -0.25 10.97
N ARG A 118 8.27 0.81 10.64
CA ARG A 118 8.06 2.18 11.13
C ARG A 118 6.89 2.89 10.46
N SER A 119 6.55 2.51 9.21
CA SER A 119 5.38 3.03 8.52
C SER A 119 4.14 2.79 9.38
N LYS A 120 3.40 3.87 9.62
CA LYS A 120 2.15 3.84 10.40
C LYS A 120 0.96 3.45 9.54
N LEU A 121 1.10 3.64 8.24
CA LEU A 121 0.17 3.23 7.21
C LEU A 121 0.95 2.60 6.06
N ILE A 122 0.54 1.43 5.61
CA ILE A 122 1.07 0.78 4.41
C ILE A 122 -0.10 0.53 3.48
N LEU A 123 -0.07 1.10 2.29
CA LEU A 123 -1.05 0.88 1.23
C LEU A 123 -0.40 -0.03 0.18
N VAL A 124 -1.12 -1.05 -0.28
CA VAL A 124 -0.66 -1.97 -1.31
C VAL A 124 -1.65 -1.94 -2.46
N LEU A 125 -1.18 -1.49 -3.63
CA LEU A 125 -1.87 -1.71 -4.90
C LEU A 125 -1.32 -3.02 -5.48
N GLY A 126 -2.17 -4.05 -5.46
CA GLY A 126 -1.81 -5.39 -5.92
C GLY A 126 -2.60 -5.81 -7.15
N GLU A 127 -2.10 -6.79 -7.89
CA GLU A 127 -2.90 -7.49 -8.90
C GLU A 127 -4.12 -8.20 -8.29
N GLU A 128 -5.03 -8.68 -9.15
CA GLU A 128 -6.30 -9.29 -8.73
C GLU A 128 -6.12 -10.47 -7.74
N LYS A 129 -5.07 -11.26 -7.96
CA LYS A 129 -4.74 -12.44 -7.15
C LYS A 129 -3.29 -12.35 -6.71
N LEU A 130 -3.09 -12.38 -5.41
CA LEU A 130 -1.77 -12.42 -4.80
C LEU A 130 -1.34 -13.88 -4.65
N LEU A 131 -0.17 -14.23 -5.20
CA LEU A 131 0.42 -15.54 -5.00
C LEU A 131 0.84 -15.69 -3.53
N VAL A 132 0.43 -16.80 -2.90
CA VAL A 132 0.83 -17.17 -1.54
C VAL A 132 1.45 -18.56 -1.60
N ARG A 133 2.72 -18.68 -1.22
CA ARG A 133 3.45 -19.95 -1.20
C ARG A 133 3.36 -20.62 0.17
N ASP A 134 3.50 -19.84 1.24
CA ASP A 134 3.42 -20.25 2.63
C ASP A 134 2.49 -19.32 3.43
N LYS A 135 1.27 -19.79 3.65
CA LYS A 135 0.24 -19.05 4.38
C LYS A 135 0.65 -18.77 5.83
N ASP A 136 1.39 -19.68 6.46
CA ASP A 136 1.81 -19.54 7.85
C ASP A 136 2.91 -18.49 7.98
N GLU A 137 3.82 -18.42 7.01
CA GLU A 137 4.83 -17.37 6.93
C GLU A 137 4.18 -15.98 6.74
N VAL A 138 3.23 -15.85 5.80
CA VAL A 138 2.48 -14.60 5.61
C VAL A 138 1.79 -14.19 6.92
N GLN A 139 1.09 -15.10 7.59
CA GLN A 139 0.41 -14.80 8.86
C GLN A 139 1.38 -14.42 9.98
N LYS A 140 2.53 -15.08 10.07
CA LYS A 140 3.60 -14.76 11.02
C LYS A 140 4.22 -13.40 10.73
N ASN A 141 4.31 -13.01 9.45
CA ASN A 141 4.83 -11.71 9.06
C ASN A 141 3.83 -10.58 9.31
N MET A 142 2.52 -10.86 9.17
CA MET A 142 1.46 -9.91 9.53
C MET A 142 1.42 -9.58 11.03
N LYS A 143 1.90 -10.46 11.91
CA LYS A 143 1.89 -10.26 13.37
C LYS A 143 3.21 -9.68 13.91
N PRO A 144 3.16 -8.88 14.98
CA PRO A 144 1.95 -8.39 15.67
C PRO A 144 1.39 -7.07 15.08
N PHE A 145 2.15 -6.41 14.19
CA PHE A 145 1.85 -5.04 13.75
C PHE A 145 1.50 -4.89 12.28
N LEU A 146 2.21 -5.56 11.37
CA LEU A 146 2.13 -5.31 9.93
C LEU A 146 0.69 -5.39 9.41
N GLY A 147 -0.03 -6.46 9.73
CA GLY A 147 -1.39 -6.68 9.28
C GLY A 147 -2.41 -5.68 9.82
N LYS A 148 -2.12 -5.00 10.94
CA LYS A 148 -2.96 -3.91 11.49
C LYS A 148 -2.71 -2.58 10.78
N LYS A 149 -1.58 -2.42 10.10
CA LYS A 149 -1.13 -1.18 9.46
C LYS A 149 -1.20 -1.23 7.92
N SER A 150 -1.26 -2.43 7.35
CA SER A 150 -1.33 -2.64 5.90
C SER A 150 -2.77 -2.71 5.41
N LEU A 151 -3.05 -2.00 4.32
CA LEU A 151 -4.29 -2.04 3.55
C LEU A 151 -3.99 -2.47 2.12
N PHE A 152 -4.76 -3.42 1.62
CA PHE A 152 -4.62 -3.96 0.28
C PHE A 152 -5.83 -3.59 -0.57
N LEU A 153 -5.56 -3.04 -1.75
CA LEU A 153 -6.52 -2.89 -2.84
C LEU A 153 -6.00 -3.72 -4.01
N CYS A 154 -6.70 -4.83 -4.27
CA CYS A 154 -6.45 -5.65 -5.45
C CYS A 154 -7.15 -5.01 -6.65
N ARG A 155 -6.51 -5.10 -7.82
CA ARG A 155 -7.08 -4.64 -9.08
C ARG A 155 -8.45 -5.29 -9.31
N ASN A 156 -9.34 -4.55 -9.97
CA ASN A 156 -10.70 -4.98 -10.31
C ASN A 156 -11.58 -5.37 -9.12
N ASP A 157 -11.24 -4.93 -7.90
CA ASP A 157 -12.15 -5.00 -6.77
C ASP A 157 -13.38 -4.12 -7.03
N SER A 158 -14.53 -4.75 -7.28
CA SER A 158 -15.78 -4.08 -7.65
C SER A 158 -16.31 -3.13 -6.56
N GLU A 159 -15.93 -3.36 -5.31
CA GLU A 159 -16.32 -2.52 -4.16
C GLU A 159 -15.26 -1.44 -3.85
N MET A 160 -14.11 -1.44 -4.53
CA MET A 160 -12.93 -0.62 -4.20
C MET A 160 -12.57 -0.74 -2.70
N LYS A 161 -12.62 -1.97 -2.19
CA LYS A 161 -12.51 -2.24 -0.76
C LYS A 161 -11.08 -2.46 -0.33
N TRP A 162 -10.56 -1.50 0.44
CA TRP A 162 -9.28 -1.62 1.15
C TRP A 162 -9.40 -2.61 2.31
N ARG A 163 -8.77 -3.78 2.17
CA ARG A 163 -8.77 -4.85 3.19
C ARG A 163 -7.54 -4.75 4.07
N ARG A 164 -7.69 -4.89 5.39
CA ARG A 164 -6.52 -4.97 6.27
C ARG A 164 -5.73 -6.24 6.00
N GLY A 165 -4.43 -6.22 6.23
CA GLY A 165 -3.58 -7.40 6.07
C GLY A 165 -4.04 -8.60 6.92
N ILE A 166 -4.59 -8.33 8.11
CA ILE A 166 -5.22 -9.37 8.96
C ILE A 166 -6.55 -9.92 8.43
N GLU A 167 -7.18 -9.26 7.45
CA GLU A 167 -8.47 -9.65 6.85
C GLU A 167 -8.30 -10.32 5.48
N LEU A 168 -7.06 -10.45 4.99
CA LEU A 168 -6.79 -11.13 3.72
C LEU A 168 -7.17 -12.60 3.84
N LYS A 169 -8.09 -13.03 2.97
CA LYS A 169 -8.42 -14.45 2.81
C LYS A 169 -7.32 -15.07 1.94
N LEU A 170 -6.38 -15.76 2.59
CA LEU A 170 -5.32 -16.49 1.91
C LEU A 170 -5.90 -17.82 1.38
N THR A 171 -6.42 -17.80 0.16
CA THR A 171 -6.92 -18.99 -0.54
C THR A 171 -5.79 -19.78 -1.18
#